data_AF-G2E8Q3-F1
#
_entry.id   AF-G2E8Q3-F1
#
_cell.length_a   1.000
_cell.length_b   1.000
_cell.length_c   1.000
_cell.angle_alpha   90.00
_cell.angle_beta   90.00
_cell.angle_gamma   90.00
#
_symmetry.space_group_name_H-M   'P 1'
#
loop_
_entity.id
_entity.type
_entity.pdbx_description
1 polymer ?
#
loop_
_entity_poly.entity_id
_entity_poly.type
_entity_poly.pdbx_seq_one_letter_code
_entity_poly.pdbx_strand_id
1 'polypeptide(L)'
;MHVISTDEKTGIQALEPIHPSHPMRPGRPQAVEFEYTRHGTQALIANFEVATGKILAPSIGDTRTEADFLAHLTATVDTDPQGEWIFICDQLNIHQSASLVEFVAQRCEIKTDLGHKGQDGILKSMASRAAFL
;
A
#
# COMPACT_ATOMS: atom_id res chain seq x y z
N MET A 1 2.07 -6.15 -19.12
CA MET A 1 1.13 -5.16 -18.54
C MET A 1 0.51 -5.74 -17.29
N HIS A 2 0.71 -5.07 -16.16
CA HIS A 2 0.19 -5.40 -14.84
C HIS A 2 -0.95 -4.43 -14.50
N VAL A 3 -2.10 -4.97 -14.11
CA VAL A 3 -3.22 -4.17 -13.59
C VAL A 3 -3.35 -4.50 -12.11
N ILE A 4 -3.04 -3.52 -11.28
CA ILE A 4 -2.90 -3.67 -9.84
C ILE A 4 -4.03 -2.89 -9.16
N SER A 5 -4.80 -3.57 -8.32
CA SER A 5 -5.68 -2.91 -7.35
C SER A 5 -4.92 -2.75 -6.05
N THR A 6 -4.75 -1.51 -5.58
CA THR A 6 -3.99 -1.19 -4.37
C THR A 6 -4.91 -0.65 -3.30
N ASP A 7 -4.75 -1.13 -2.06
CA ASP A 7 -5.48 -0.64 -0.90
C ASP A 7 -4.63 -0.75 0.38
N GLU A 8 -4.96 0.07 1.38
CA GLU A 8 -4.33 0.04 2.69
C GLU A 8 -5.29 -0.36 3.81
N LYS A 9 -4.88 -1.37 4.56
CA LYS A 9 -5.51 -1.73 5.81
C LYS A 9 -4.67 -1.26 6.99
N THR A 10 -5.03 -0.11 7.55
CA THR A 10 -4.41 0.42 8.77
C THR A 10 -5.03 -0.16 10.03
N GLY A 11 -4.28 -0.14 11.15
CA GLY A 11 -4.83 -0.48 12.46
C GLY A 11 -5.01 -1.99 12.68
N ILE A 12 -4.34 -2.83 11.90
CA ILE A 12 -4.35 -4.28 12.11
C ILE A 12 -3.67 -4.56 13.44
N GLN A 13 -4.38 -5.18 14.36
CA GLN A 13 -3.84 -5.47 15.69
C GLN A 13 -2.83 -6.61 15.61
N ALA A 14 -1.63 -6.39 16.15
CA ALA A 14 -0.66 -7.44 16.38
C ALA A 14 -1.00 -8.13 17.71
N LEU A 15 -1.70 -9.26 17.63
CA LEU A 15 -2.20 -10.00 18.79
C LEU A 15 -1.42 -11.29 18.98
N GLU A 16 -1.04 -11.56 20.22
CA GLU A 16 -0.44 -12.82 20.64
C GLU A 16 -1.34 -13.47 21.71
N PRO A 17 -1.85 -14.70 21.48
CA PRO A 17 -2.59 -15.43 22.51
C PRO A 17 -1.73 -15.66 23.75
N ILE A 18 -2.29 -15.43 24.95
CA ILE A 18 -1.52 -15.63 26.21
C ILE A 18 -1.29 -17.11 26.49
N HIS A 19 -2.21 -17.98 26.05
CA HIS A 19 -2.13 -19.43 26.23
C HIS A 19 -2.46 -20.19 24.93
N PRO A 20 -2.01 -21.44 24.79
CA PRO A 20 -2.38 -22.29 23.67
C PRO A 20 -3.88 -22.60 23.67
N SER A 21 -4.50 -22.55 22.49
CA SER A 21 -5.88 -23.02 22.30
C SER A 21 -6.02 -24.51 22.60
N HIS A 22 -7.17 -24.94 23.12
CA HIS A 22 -7.41 -26.35 23.39
C HIS A 22 -7.87 -27.09 22.12
N PRO A 23 -7.28 -28.26 21.81
CA PRO A 23 -7.67 -29.03 20.64
C PRO A 23 -9.09 -29.57 20.78
N MET A 24 -9.73 -29.82 19.64
CA MET A 24 -11.03 -30.47 19.56
C MET A 24 -10.99 -31.86 20.23
N ARG A 25 -12.08 -32.24 20.91
CA ARG A 25 -12.29 -33.57 21.48
C ARG A 25 -13.71 -34.06 21.18
N PRO A 26 -14.01 -35.37 21.23
CA PRO A 26 -15.37 -35.85 21.09
C PRO A 26 -16.32 -35.13 22.07
N GLY A 27 -17.37 -34.51 21.55
CA GLY A 27 -18.33 -33.72 22.33
C GLY A 27 -17.84 -32.33 22.79
N ARG A 28 -16.65 -31.90 22.38
CA ARG A 28 -16.11 -30.55 22.66
C ARG A 28 -15.45 -29.95 21.41
N PRO A 29 -16.03 -28.88 20.81
CA PRO A 29 -15.37 -28.17 19.73
C PRO A 29 -14.05 -27.53 20.21
N GLN A 30 -13.20 -27.13 19.27
CA GLN A 30 -11.98 -26.39 19.58
C GLN A 30 -12.31 -25.15 20.43
N ALA A 31 -11.57 -24.94 21.51
CA ALA A 31 -11.66 -23.73 22.30
C ALA A 31 -10.47 -22.84 21.95
N VAL A 32 -10.75 -21.74 21.25
CA VAL A 32 -9.75 -20.73 20.90
C VAL A 32 -9.49 -19.87 22.13
N GLU A 33 -8.22 -19.64 22.45
CA GLU A 33 -7.83 -18.75 23.55
C GLU A 33 -8.35 -17.34 23.27
N PHE A 34 -8.98 -16.73 24.26
CA PHE A 34 -9.63 -15.42 24.10
C PHE A 34 -8.80 -14.29 24.72
N GLU A 35 -7.90 -14.59 25.65
CA GLU A 35 -6.98 -13.61 26.21
C GLU A 35 -5.77 -13.40 25.29
N TYR A 36 -5.39 -12.15 25.08
CA TYR A 36 -4.27 -11.78 24.22
C TYR A 36 -3.45 -10.64 24.80
N THR A 37 -2.16 -10.65 24.46
CA THR A 37 -1.28 -9.49 24.60
C THR A 37 -1.31 -8.67 23.31
N ARG A 38 -1.46 -7.35 23.44
CA ARG A 38 -1.49 -6.41 22.30
C ARG A 38 -0.13 -5.80 22.09
N HIS A 39 0.46 -6.04 20.92
CA HIS A 39 1.77 -5.51 20.50
C HIS A 39 1.67 -4.21 19.68
N GLY A 40 0.53 -3.54 19.74
CA GLY A 40 0.23 -2.35 18.95
C GLY A 40 -0.54 -2.68 17.67
N THR A 41 -0.41 -1.82 16.67
CA THR A 41 -1.09 -1.94 15.38
C THR A 41 -0.13 -1.75 14.23
N GLN A 42 -0.38 -2.44 13.12
CA GLN A 42 0.36 -2.33 11.87
C GLN A 42 -0.56 -1.83 10.75
N ALA A 43 0.05 -1.24 9.73
CA ALA A 43 -0.54 -0.92 8.45
C ALA A 43 -0.04 -1.90 7.39
N LEU A 44 -0.97 -2.47 6.62
CA LEU A 44 -0.70 -3.28 5.44
C LEU A 44 -1.05 -2.45 4.20
N ILE A 45 -0.13 -2.37 3.25
CA ILE A 45 -0.36 -1.88 1.88
C ILE A 45 -0.22 -3.08 0.96
N ALA A 46 -1.26 -3.39 0.18
CA ALA A 46 -1.30 -4.60 -0.64
C ALA A 46 -1.63 -4.29 -2.10
N ASN A 47 -0.91 -4.95 -3.00
CA ASN A 47 -1.11 -4.89 -4.45
C ASN A 47 -1.70 -6.19 -4.96
N PHE A 48 -2.96 -6.17 -5.34
CA PHE A 48 -3.64 -7.32 -5.94
C PHE A 48 -3.55 -7.24 -7.47
N GLU A 49 -2.83 -8.18 -8.07
CA GLU A 49 -2.76 -8.30 -9.53
C GLU A 49 -4.05 -8.95 -10.05
N VAL A 50 -4.89 -8.14 -10.69
CA VAL A 50 -6.26 -8.50 -11.07
C VAL A 50 -6.29 -9.73 -11.99
N ALA A 51 -5.35 -9.83 -12.91
CA ALA A 51 -5.32 -10.90 -13.91
C ALA A 51 -4.94 -12.27 -13.32
N THR A 52 -4.11 -12.30 -12.28
CA THR A 52 -3.55 -13.55 -11.73
C THR A 52 -4.10 -13.92 -10.37
N GLY A 53 -4.73 -12.98 -9.67
CA GLY A 53 -5.21 -13.14 -8.31
C GLY A 53 -4.09 -13.15 -7.26
N LYS A 54 -2.86 -12.77 -7.62
CA LYS A 54 -1.71 -12.77 -6.71
C LYS A 54 -1.56 -11.44 -6.00
N ILE A 55 -1.03 -11.49 -4.79
CA ILE A 55 -0.55 -10.31 -4.07
C ILE A 55 0.92 -10.11 -4.41
N LEU A 56 1.27 -8.97 -4.98
CA LEU A 56 2.65 -8.61 -5.33
C LEU A 56 3.24 -7.70 -4.25
N ALA A 57 4.47 -7.99 -3.83
CA ALA A 57 5.28 -7.15 -2.94
C ALA A 57 4.51 -6.39 -1.82
N PRO A 58 3.71 -7.07 -0.97
CA PRO A 58 2.96 -6.39 0.08
C PRO A 58 3.92 -5.76 1.10
N SER A 59 3.55 -4.59 1.63
CA SER A 59 4.33 -3.89 2.65
C SER A 59 3.58 -3.85 3.97
N ILE A 60 4.29 -4.12 5.07
CA ILE A 60 3.77 -4.04 6.43
C ILE A 60 4.69 -3.10 7.21
N GLY A 61 4.09 -2.15 7.94
CA GLY A 61 4.85 -1.23 8.78
C GLY A 61 3.97 -0.50 9.79
N ASP A 62 4.58 0.38 10.58
CA ASP A 62 3.90 1.07 11.68
C ASP A 62 2.95 2.18 11.20
N THR A 63 3.17 2.72 10.00
CA THR A 63 2.48 3.91 9.48
C THR A 63 1.94 3.73 8.05
N ARG A 64 1.11 4.68 7.63
CA ARG A 64 0.61 4.83 6.24
C ARG A 64 0.80 6.27 5.77
N THR A 65 2.01 6.61 5.41
CA THR A 65 2.42 7.96 4.96
C THR A 65 2.66 8.03 3.44
N GLU A 66 2.85 9.24 2.92
CA GLU A 66 3.31 9.50 1.54
C GLU A 66 4.61 8.75 1.23
N ALA A 67 5.54 8.68 2.19
CA ALA A 67 6.81 7.96 2.03
C ALA A 67 6.61 6.44 2.01
N ASP A 68 5.73 5.90 2.86
CA ASP A 68 5.44 4.46 2.90
C ASP A 68 4.82 3.99 1.60
N PHE A 69 3.86 4.76 1.06
CA PHE A 69 3.20 4.44 -0.21
C PHE A 69 4.17 4.51 -1.40
N LEU A 70 5.04 5.53 -1.44
CA LEU A 70 6.07 5.63 -2.48
C LEU A 70 7.05 4.44 -2.42
N ALA A 71 7.52 4.07 -1.23
CA ALA A 71 8.41 2.92 -1.06
C ALA A 71 7.73 1.62 -1.51
N HIS A 72 6.45 1.45 -1.19
CA HIS A 72 5.65 0.31 -1.61
C HIS A 72 5.51 0.20 -3.15
N LEU A 73 5.18 1.30 -3.83
CA LEU A 73 5.09 1.32 -5.29
C LEU A 73 6.46 1.13 -5.95
N THR A 74 7.51 1.73 -5.40
CA THR A 74 8.88 1.53 -5.90
C THR A 74 9.27 0.06 -5.85
N ALA A 75 9.10 -0.58 -4.69
CA ALA A 75 9.39 -2.00 -4.52
C ALA A 75 8.57 -2.90 -5.46
N THR A 76 7.33 -2.50 -5.76
CA THR A 76 6.46 -3.24 -6.70
C THR A 76 6.92 -3.09 -8.14
N VAL A 77 7.15 -1.87 -8.62
CA VAL A 77 7.60 -1.62 -9.99
C VAL A 77 8.98 -2.25 -10.25
N ASP A 78 9.85 -2.28 -9.25
CA ASP A 78 11.16 -2.92 -9.36
C ASP A 78 11.09 -4.45 -9.49
N THR A 79 9.93 -5.08 -9.27
CA THR A 79 9.73 -6.51 -9.57
C THR A 79 9.68 -6.81 -11.08
N ASP A 80 9.25 -5.84 -11.89
CA ASP A 80 9.35 -5.86 -13.35
C ASP A 80 9.65 -4.44 -13.89
N PRO A 81 10.95 -4.06 -13.94
CA PRO A 81 11.38 -2.73 -14.37
C PRO A 81 11.04 -2.35 -15.81
N GLN A 82 10.73 -3.34 -16.66
CA GLN A 82 10.35 -3.15 -18.07
C GLN A 82 8.84 -3.34 -18.26
N GLY A 83 8.13 -3.71 -17.20
CA GLY A 83 6.69 -3.91 -17.21
C GLY A 83 5.93 -2.60 -17.38
N GLU A 84 4.79 -2.68 -18.06
CA GLU A 84 3.78 -1.63 -18.07
C GLU A 84 2.86 -1.82 -16.86
N TRP A 85 2.60 -0.76 -16.10
CA TRP A 85 1.87 -0.83 -14.84
C TRP A 85 0.67 0.11 -14.85
N ILE A 86 -0.49 -0.40 -14.43
CA ILE A 86 -1.69 0.39 -14.14
C ILE A 86 -2.04 0.12 -12.68
N PHE A 87 -1.97 1.16 -11.85
CA PHE A 87 -2.39 1.11 -10.46
C PHE A 87 -3.79 1.72 -10.33
N ILE A 88 -4.70 0.99 -9.68
CA ILE A 88 -6.05 1.42 -9.37
C ILE A 88 -6.12 1.60 -7.86
N CYS A 89 -6.27 2.85 -7.44
CA CYS A 89 -6.33 3.23 -6.03
C CYS A 89 -7.61 4.03 -5.75
N ASP A 90 -7.96 4.20 -4.47
CA ASP A 90 -9.00 5.14 -4.08
C ASP A 90 -8.52 6.61 -4.13
N GLN A 91 -9.34 7.56 -3.67
CA GLN A 91 -9.00 9.00 -3.68
C GLN A 91 -8.25 9.47 -2.42
N LEU A 92 -7.55 8.58 -1.70
CA LEU A 92 -6.74 8.98 -0.55
C LEU A 92 -5.64 9.96 -0.98
N ASN A 93 -5.36 10.93 -0.11
CA ASN A 93 -4.44 12.03 -0.41
C ASN A 93 -3.00 11.58 -0.70
N ILE A 94 -2.54 10.46 -0.12
CA ILE A 94 -1.20 9.92 -0.34
C ILE A 94 -1.03 9.36 -1.77
N HIS A 95 -2.12 8.96 -2.43
CA HIS A 95 -2.13 8.55 -3.84
C HIS A 95 -1.98 9.74 -4.79
N GLN A 96 -2.13 10.96 -4.28
CA GLN A 96 -2.00 12.21 -5.05
C GLN A 96 -0.84 13.05 -4.51
N SER A 97 0.20 12.36 -4.02
CA SER A 97 1.40 12.97 -3.43
C SER A 97 2.29 13.62 -4.47
N ALA A 98 3.10 14.59 -4.04
CA ALA A 98 4.06 15.22 -4.94
C ALA A 98 5.21 14.25 -5.25
N SER A 99 5.63 13.49 -4.24
CA SER A 99 6.68 12.49 -4.40
C SER A 99 6.30 11.38 -5.40
N LEU A 100 5.01 11.03 -5.49
CA LEU A 100 4.55 10.05 -6.48
C LEU A 100 4.56 10.63 -7.91
N VAL A 101 4.16 11.88 -8.09
CA VAL A 101 4.28 12.56 -9.39
C VAL A 101 5.74 12.62 -9.85
N GLU A 102 6.65 13.01 -8.96
CA GLU A 102 8.09 13.04 -9.23
C GLU A 102 8.63 11.66 -9.59
N PHE A 103 8.23 10.63 -8.85
CA PHE A 103 8.59 9.24 -9.12
C PHE A 103 8.13 8.76 -10.49
N VAL A 104 6.85 8.98 -10.84
CA VAL A 104 6.30 8.60 -12.15
C VAL A 104 6.99 9.38 -13.27
N ALA A 105 7.17 10.69 -13.11
CA ALA A 105 7.87 11.51 -14.09
C ALA A 105 9.31 11.01 -14.33
N GLN A 106 10.02 10.65 -13.27
CA GLN A 106 11.36 10.07 -13.36
C GLN A 106 11.34 8.71 -14.06
N ARG A 107 10.44 7.80 -13.66
CA ARG A 107 10.40 6.42 -14.17
C ARG A 107 9.93 6.33 -15.62
N CYS A 108 9.08 7.27 -16.04
CA CYS A 108 8.60 7.40 -17.41
C CYS A 108 9.41 8.39 -18.26
N GLU A 109 10.53 8.91 -17.75
CA GLU A 109 11.40 9.88 -18.43
C GLU A 109 10.68 11.14 -18.95
N ILE A 110 9.65 11.60 -18.22
CA ILE A 110 8.88 12.79 -18.56
C ILE A 110 9.70 14.03 -18.17
N LYS A 111 10.08 14.84 -19.18
CA LYS A 111 10.97 16.01 -19.00
C LYS A 111 10.25 17.34 -18.73
N THR A 112 8.95 17.30 -18.48
CA THR A 112 8.15 18.49 -18.22
C THR A 112 8.52 19.11 -16.87
N ASP A 113 8.53 20.43 -16.79
CA ASP A 113 8.65 21.13 -15.51
C ASP A 113 7.42 20.84 -14.63
N LEU A 114 7.65 20.19 -13.49
CA LEU A 114 6.58 19.81 -12.56
C LEU A 114 6.13 20.99 -11.69
N GLY A 115 6.92 22.06 -11.60
CA GLY A 115 6.70 23.19 -10.69
C GLY A 115 7.04 22.86 -9.24
N HIS A 116 6.59 23.70 -8.30
CA HIS A 116 6.90 23.59 -6.87
C HIS A 116 5.67 23.20 -6.05
N LYS A 117 5.83 22.23 -5.14
CA LYS A 117 4.75 21.71 -4.28
C LYS A 117 4.02 22.85 -3.57
N GLY A 118 2.71 22.97 -3.83
CA GLY A 118 1.86 23.98 -3.20
C GLY A 118 1.90 25.38 -3.82
N GLN A 119 2.72 25.63 -4.85
CA GLN A 119 2.90 26.96 -5.43
C GLN A 119 2.43 27.02 -6.89
N ASP A 120 3.03 26.23 -7.77
CA ASP A 120 2.83 26.29 -9.22
C ASP A 120 2.98 24.92 -9.90
N GLY A 121 2.68 24.89 -11.20
CA GLY A 121 2.79 23.69 -12.03
C GLY A 121 1.87 22.53 -11.62
N ILE A 122 2.32 21.32 -11.94
CA ILE A 122 1.63 20.06 -11.64
C ILE A 122 1.61 19.82 -10.12
N LEU A 123 2.70 20.17 -9.42
CA LEU A 123 2.82 19.96 -7.97
C LEU A 123 2.00 20.96 -7.12
N LYS A 124 1.37 21.96 -7.74
CA LYS A 124 0.60 23.01 -7.05
C LYS A 124 -0.49 22.48 -6.11
N SER A 125 -1.31 21.55 -6.55
CA SER A 125 -2.53 21.13 -5.83
C SER A 125 -2.72 19.62 -5.91
N MET A 126 -3.60 19.05 -5.09
CA MET A 126 -3.95 17.63 -5.20
C MET A 126 -4.63 17.32 -6.55
N ALA A 127 -5.53 18.20 -7.00
CA ALA A 127 -6.24 18.04 -8.28
C ALA A 127 -5.28 18.04 -9.48
N SER A 128 -4.27 18.93 -9.48
CA SER A 128 -3.28 18.97 -10.56
C SER A 128 -2.34 17.76 -10.55
N ARG A 129 -1.99 17.24 -9.36
CA ARG A 129 -1.22 15.99 -9.23
C ARG A 129 -2.03 14.78 -9.70
N ALA A 130 -3.30 14.69 -9.30
CA ALA A 130 -4.22 13.63 -9.73
C ALA A 130 -4.56 13.67 -11.23
N ALA A 131 -4.47 14.83 -11.87
CA ALA A 131 -4.67 14.94 -13.32
C ALA A 131 -3.43 14.52 -14.13
N PHE A 132 -2.25 14.51 -13.49
CA PHE A 132 -1.01 14.04 -14.10
C PHE A 132 -0.83 12.52 -13.95
N LEU A 133 -1.18 11.98 -12.77
CA LEU A 133 -1.17 10.55 -12.47
C LEU A 133 -2.32 9.83 -13.17
#